data_AF-A0A965USG0-F1
#
_entry.id   AF-A0A965USG0-F1
#
_cell.length_a   1.000
_cell.length_b   1.000
_cell.length_c   1.000
_cell.angle_alpha   90.00
_cell.angle_beta   90.00
_cell.angle_gamma   90.00
#
_symmetry.space_group_name_H-M   'P 1'
#
loop_
_entity.id
_entity.type
_entity.pdbx_description
1 polymer ?
#
loop_
_entity_poly.entity_id
_entity_poly.type
_entity_poly.pdbx_seq_one_letter_code
_entity_poly.pdbx_strand_id
1 'polypeptide(L)' 'MARGDFVGLPVATLNSLRDKYVACLEAIAVAGASYSIAGRSFSRANLSEVREIIAELTLAIENASGTRIRTTYAKFGP' A
#
# COMPACT_ATOMS: atom_id res chain seq x y z
N MET A 1 5.39 -7.25 7.39
CA MET A 1 6.54 -6.36 7.12
C MET A 1 6.33 -5.72 5.76
N ALA A 2 6.46 -4.39 5.63
CA ALA A 2 6.46 -3.75 4.32
C ALA A 2 7.73 -4.18 3.55
N ARG A 3 7.55 -4.80 2.39
CA ARG A 3 8.61 -5.22 1.46
C ARG A 3 9.28 -4.03 0.78
N GLY A 4 8.56 -2.93 0.65
CA GLY A 4 9.07 -1.71 0.03
C GLY A 4 9.08 -1.78 -1.50
N ASP A 5 8.27 -2.65 -2.10
CA ASP A 5 8.17 -2.82 -3.56
C ASP A 5 7.77 -1.52 -4.28
N PHE A 6 7.11 -0.60 -3.57
CA PHE A 6 6.63 0.68 -4.10
C PHE A 6 7.49 1.91 -3.70
N VAL A 7 8.57 1.72 -2.94
CA VAL A 7 9.42 2.84 -2.50
C VAL A 7 10.27 3.35 -3.66
N GLY A 8 10.18 4.66 -3.94
CA GLY A 8 10.89 5.32 -5.05
C GLY A 8 10.02 5.64 -6.26
N LEU A 9 8.77 5.20 -6.28
CA LEU A 9 7.80 5.63 -7.30
C LEU A 9 7.32 7.07 -7.04
N PRO A 10 6.96 7.83 -8.10
CA PRO A 10 6.44 9.17 -7.93
C PRO A 10 5.13 9.15 -7.13
N VAL A 11 4.96 10.15 -6.24
CA VAL A 11 3.81 10.24 -5.31
C VAL A 11 2.47 10.20 -6.04
N ALA A 12 2.38 10.81 -7.23
CA ALA A 12 1.18 10.77 -8.06
C ALA A 12 0.78 9.35 -8.48
N THR A 13 1.77 8.51 -8.84
CA THR A 13 1.54 7.11 -9.19
C THR A 13 1.16 6.28 -7.97
N LEU A 14 1.79 6.54 -6.82
CA LEU A 14 1.45 5.88 -5.56
C LEU A 14 0.01 6.17 -5.12
N ASN A 15 -0.42 7.44 -5.19
CA ASN A 15 -1.80 7.83 -4.89
C ASN A 15 -2.79 7.19 -5.87
N SER A 16 -2.47 7.16 -7.16
CA SER A 16 -3.31 6.51 -8.17
C SER A 16 -3.47 5.01 -7.95
N LEU A 17 -2.41 4.32 -7.53
CA LEU A 17 -2.46 2.90 -7.18
C LEU A 17 -3.27 2.67 -5.91
N ARG A 18 -3.04 3.47 -4.86
CA ARG A 18 -3.78 3.39 -3.60
C ARG A 18 -5.28 3.51 -3.83
N ASP A 19 -5.71 4.49 -4.62
CA ASP A 19 -7.12 4.71 -4.94
C ASP A 19 -7.76 3.48 -5.58
N LYS A 20 -7.09 2.87 -6.56
CA LYS A 20 -7.54 1.62 -7.20
C LYS A 20 -7.66 0.44 -6.23
N TYR A 21 -6.74 0.31 -5.28
CA TYR A 21 -6.80 -0.75 -4.27
C TYR A 21 -7.86 -0.48 -3.19
N VAL A 22 -8.15 0.78 -2.87
CA VAL A 22 -9.26 1.15 -1.97
C VAL A 22 -10.61 0.86 -2.64
N ALA A 23 -10.77 1.21 -3.92
CA ALA A 23 -11.97 0.86 -4.69
C ALA A 23 -12.18 -0.66 -4.78
N CYS A 24 -11.10 -1.43 -4.94
CA CYS A 24 -11.12 -2.89 -4.87
C CYS A 24 -11.62 -3.40 -3.51
N LEU A 25 -11.13 -2.82 -2.41
CA LEU A 25 -11.57 -3.17 -1.07
C LEU A 25 -13.05 -2.87 -0.87
N GLU A 26 -13.55 -1.74 -1.36
CA GLU A 26 -14.97 -1.38 -1.31
C GLU A 26 -15.83 -2.39 -2.10
N ALA A 27 -15.44 -2.72 -3.33
CA ALA A 27 -16.16 -3.68 -4.17
C ALA A 27 -16.24 -5.08 -3.52
N ILE A 28 -15.16 -5.53 -2.88
CA ILE A 28 -15.10 -6.86 -2.26
C ILE A 28 -15.81 -6.87 -0.89
N ALA A 29 -15.61 -5.84 -0.07
CA ALA A 29 -16.13 -5.79 1.30
C ALA A 29 -17.63 -5.42 1.33
N VAL A 30 -18.06 -4.46 0.50
CA VAL A 30 -19.43 -3.96 0.47
C VAL A 30 -20.29 -4.74 -0.51
N ALA A 31 -19.88 -4.82 -1.77
CA ALA A 31 -20.68 -5.49 -2.80
C ALA A 31 -20.48 -7.01 -2.85
N GLY A 32 -19.46 -7.55 -2.17
CA GLY A 32 -19.15 -8.98 -2.22
C GLY A 32 -18.68 -9.46 -3.59
N ALA A 33 -18.29 -8.53 -4.47
CA ALA A 33 -17.94 -8.82 -5.85
C ALA A 33 -16.45 -9.07 -6.00
N SER A 34 -16.09 -9.86 -7.03
CA SER A 34 -14.70 -10.03 -7.45
C SER A 34 -14.25 -8.79 -8.23
N TYR A 35 -13.06 -8.27 -7.93
CA TYR A 35 -12.51 -7.07 -8.57
C TYR A 35 -11.18 -7.41 -9.27
N SER A 36 -10.98 -6.97 -10.51
CA SER A 36 -9.76 -7.28 -11.28
C SER A 36 -8.88 -6.04 -11.43
N ILE A 37 -7.62 -6.14 -11.00
CA ILE A 37 -6.60 -5.10 -11.20
C ILE A 37 -5.48 -5.72 -12.03
N ALA A 38 -5.19 -5.12 -13.19
CA ALA A 38 -4.08 -5.51 -14.06
C ALA A 38 -4.06 -7.03 -14.39
N GLY A 39 -5.24 -7.65 -14.56
CA GLY A 39 -5.38 -9.08 -14.85
C GLY A 39 -5.30 -10.01 -13.63
N ARG A 40 -5.09 -9.47 -12.42
CA ARG A 40 -5.25 -10.23 -11.17
C ARG A 40 -6.64 -10.04 -10.60
N SER A 41 -7.33 -11.16 -10.37
CA SER A 41 -8.64 -11.19 -9.72
C SER A 41 -8.48 -11.22 -8.21
N PHE A 42 -9.13 -10.29 -7.52
CA PHE A 42 -9.20 -10.19 -6.08
C PHE A 42 -10.61 -10.53 -5.62
N SER A 43 -10.69 -11.29 -4.53
CA SER A 43 -11.94 -11.74 -3.90
C SER A 43 -11.85 -11.59 -2.38
N ARG A 44 -12.90 -11.97 -1.65
CA ARG A 44 -12.90 -11.89 -0.16
C ARG A 44 -11.73 -12.63 0.48
N ALA A 45 -11.26 -13.73 -0.12
CA ALA A 45 -10.10 -14.47 0.36
C ALA A 45 -8.80 -13.64 0.35
N ASN A 46 -8.71 -12.64 -0.53
CA ASN A 46 -7.52 -11.80 -0.71
C ASN A 46 -7.61 -10.47 0.04
N LEU A 47 -8.63 -10.25 0.88
CA LEU A 47 -8.80 -8.99 1.64
C LEU A 47 -7.59 -8.68 2.53
N SER A 48 -6.95 -9.71 3.09
CA SER A 48 -5.72 -9.50 3.88
C SER A 48 -4.60 -8.93 3.01
N GLU A 49 -4.36 -9.54 1.85
CA GLU A 49 -3.32 -9.08 0.92
C GLU A 49 -3.60 -7.65 0.40
N VAL A 50 -4.85 -7.33 0.07
CA VAL A 50 -5.24 -5.98 -0.36
C VAL A 50 -4.97 -4.95 0.73
N ARG A 51 -5.27 -5.27 1.99
CA ARG A 51 -4.97 -4.39 3.13
C ARG A 51 -3.47 -4.20 3.33
N GLU A 52 -2.68 -5.26 3.18
CA GLU A 52 -1.22 -5.19 3.27
C GLU A 52 -0.62 -4.31 2.16
N ILE A 53 -1.11 -4.43 0.92
CA ILE A 53 -0.68 -3.59 -0.21
C ILE A 53 -1.05 -2.12 0.03
N ILE A 54 -2.25 -1.82 0.55
CA ILE A 54 -2.65 -0.45 0.90
C ILE A 54 -1.74 0.12 1.99
N ALA A 55 -1.40 -0.67 3.01
CA ALA A 55 -0.49 -0.25 4.07
C ALA A 55 0.91 0.05 3.52
N GLU A 56 1.39 -0.75 2.58
CA GLU A 56 2.69 -0.54 1.94
C GLU A 56 2.70 0.69 1.03
N LEU A 57 1.66 0.89 0.22
CA LEU A 57 1.50 2.09 -0.61
C LEU A 57 1.45 3.35 0.26
N THR A 58 0.73 3.30 1.38
CA THR A 58 0.68 4.42 2.35
C THR A 58 2.07 4.70 2.92
N LEU A 59 2.80 3.66 3.32
CA LEU A 59 4.16 3.80 3.84
C LEU A 59 5.14 4.35 2.79
N ALA A 60 4.98 3.98 1.52
CA ALA A 60 5.74 4.54 0.40
C ALA A 60 5.41 6.02 0.16
N ILE A 61 4.13 6.41 0.27
CA ILE A 61 3.69 7.81 0.19
C ILE A 61 4.28 8.63 1.34
N GLU A 62 4.22 8.13 2.57
CA GLU A 62 4.77 8.82 3.75
C GLU A 62 6.30 8.98 3.67
N ASN A 63 7.00 7.97 3.13
CA ASN A 63 8.43 8.06 2.83
C ASN A 63 8.71 9.12 1.75
N ALA A 64 7.97 9.10 0.65
CA ALA A 64 8.19 10.01 -0.48
C ALA A 64 7.80 11.46 -0.17
N SER A 65 6.79 11.66 0.68
CA SER A 65 6.35 12.97 1.16
C SER A 65 7.25 13.54 2.27
N GLY A 66 8.22 12.77 2.77
CA GLY A 66 9.10 13.19 3.89
C GLY A 66 8.40 13.31 5.25
N THR A 67 7.12 12.94 5.34
CA THR A 67 6.31 13.02 6.57
C THR A 67 6.67 11.94 7.57
N ARG A 68 7.34 10.88 7.11
CA ARG A 68 7.77 9.78 7.96
C ARG A 68 8.97 10.19 8.82
N ILE A 69 8.72 10.45 10.09
CA ILE A 69 9.77 10.67 11.09
C ILE A 69 10.52 9.35 11.31
N ARG A 70 11.67 9.20 10.64
CA ARG A 70 12.67 8.17 10.99
C ARG A 70 13.56 8.73 12.09
N THR A 71 13.27 8.38 13.33
CA THR A 71 14.21 8.59 14.44
C THR A 71 15.38 7.63 14.28
N THR A 72 16.40 8.07 13.56
CA THR A 72 17.69 7.36 13.49
C THR A 72 18.45 7.66 14.77
N TYR A 73 18.54 6.67 15.65
CA TYR A 73 19.46 6.76 16.78
C TYR A 73 20.89 6.52 16.28
N ALA A 74 21.78 7.48 16.53
CA ALA A 74 23.20 7.24 16.33
C ALA A 74 23.65 6.15 17.32
N LYS A 75 24.09 5.01 16.79
CA LYS A 75 24.65 3.93 17.60
C LYS A 75 26.08 4.31 17.97
N PHE A 76 26.26 4.88 19.15
CA PHE A 76 27.56 5.01 19.78
C PHE A 76 27.73 3.85 20.76
N GLY A 77 28.36 2.77 20.31
CA GLY A 77 28.83 1.65 21.13
C GLY A 77 30.26 1.30 20.70
N PRO A 78 31.08 0.68 21.58
CA PRO A 78 32.54 0.66 21.46
C PRO A 78 33.07 0.02 20.17
#